data_AF-A0AAU6CLN0-F1
#
_entry.id   AF-A0AAU6CLN0-F1
#
_cell.length_a   1.000
_cell.length_b   1.000
_cell.length_c   1.000
_cell.angle_alpha   90.00
_cell.angle_beta   90.00
_cell.angle_gamma   90.00
#
_symmetry.space_group_name_H-M   'P 1'
#
loop_
_entity.id
_entity.type
_entity.pdbx_description
1 polymer ?
#
loop_
_entity_poly.entity_id
_entity_poly.type
_entity_poly.pdbx_seq_one_letter_code
_entity_poly.pdbx_strand_id
1 'polypeptide(L)'
;MHADHLALDLAVTVRHDGHGGVADDLADPAGLTRWVRARADALRADLAAGPYAAATFTADDAALAAAVEVRTAVRALFARAVLPGLPSSADADRLPPARQALDRLNAAAALVPVTPRLDWPQDGAATATRTVAGAPAAADLVAAALARHAIGFLASPDRDRLRACPAPRCVRYFVKEHARQEWCKPSCGNRARVARHHARHRAAAADSADPA
;
A
#
# COMPACT_ATOMS: atom_id res chain seq x y z
N MET A 1 -11.71 15.80 -0.63
CA MET A 1 -11.24 14.74 -1.53
C MET A 1 -10.22 13.94 -0.75
N HIS A 2 -10.58 12.76 -0.23
CA HIS A 2 -9.55 11.86 0.29
C HIS A 2 -8.62 11.61 -0.89
N ALA A 3 -7.34 11.95 -0.77
CA ALA A 3 -6.38 11.49 -1.74
C ALA A 3 -6.45 9.96 -1.67
N ASP A 4 -7.03 9.33 -2.69
CA ASP A 4 -7.02 7.88 -2.79
C ASP A 4 -5.56 7.47 -2.93
N HIS A 5 -4.96 7.09 -1.81
CA HIS A 5 -3.56 6.71 -1.74
C HIS A 5 -3.42 5.29 -2.26
N LEU A 6 -3.54 5.08 -3.57
CA LEU A 6 -3.42 3.76 -4.21
C LEU A 6 -2.15 3.01 -3.76
N ALA A 7 -1.05 3.74 -3.53
CA ALA A 7 0.18 3.21 -2.96
C ALA A 7 -0.01 2.62 -1.55
N LEU A 8 -0.71 3.35 -0.68
CA LEU A 8 -1.04 2.89 0.67
C LEU A 8 -2.01 1.73 0.62
N ASP A 9 -3.05 1.84 -0.20
CA ASP A 9 -4.06 0.80 -0.43
C ASP A 9 -3.45 -0.51 -0.92
N LEU A 10 -2.47 -0.43 -1.81
CA LEU A 10 -1.69 -1.57 -2.27
C LEU A 10 -0.87 -2.15 -1.13
N ALA A 11 -0.14 -1.31 -0.38
CA ALA A 11 0.69 -1.76 0.74
C ALA A 11 -0.13 -2.48 1.83
N VAL A 12 -1.37 -2.04 2.09
CA VAL A 12 -2.23 -2.59 3.16
C VAL A 12 -3.10 -3.78 2.75
N THR A 13 -2.91 -4.32 1.54
CA THR A 13 -3.40 -5.67 1.17
C THR A 13 -2.77 -6.76 2.03
N VAL A 14 -1.56 -6.50 2.55
CA VAL A 14 -0.91 -7.27 3.63
C VAL A 14 -1.44 -6.75 4.97
N ARG A 15 -2.17 -7.59 5.69
CA ARG A 15 -2.79 -7.26 6.99
C ARG A 15 -2.61 -8.38 8.00
N HIS A 16 -2.89 -8.10 9.26
CA HIS A 16 -2.92 -9.14 10.30
C HIS A 16 -4.16 -10.03 10.10
N ASP A 17 -4.00 -11.34 10.24
CA ASP A 17 -5.06 -12.35 10.03
C ASP A 17 -6.04 -12.52 11.21
N GLY A 18 -5.66 -12.05 12.41
CA GLY A 18 -6.43 -12.22 13.65
C GLY A 18 -5.80 -13.23 14.62
N HIS A 19 -4.97 -14.13 14.10
CA HIS A 19 -4.40 -15.30 14.78
C HIS A 19 -2.89 -15.21 15.00
N GLY A 20 -2.26 -14.08 14.64
CA GLY A 20 -0.83 -13.84 14.83
C GLY A 20 -0.01 -14.00 13.56
N GLY A 21 -0.65 -14.28 12.42
CA GLY A 21 -0.04 -14.30 11.11
C GLY A 21 -0.44 -13.08 10.27
N VAL A 22 -0.13 -13.20 8.98
CA VAL A 22 -0.40 -12.20 7.96
C VAL A 22 -1.35 -12.79 6.93
N ALA A 23 -2.44 -12.07 6.65
CA ALA A 23 -3.32 -12.32 5.53
C ALA A 23 -2.94 -11.40 4.36
N ASP A 24 -3.06 -11.94 3.15
CA ASP A 24 -2.77 -11.25 1.90
C ASP A 24 -4.03 -11.21 1.02
N ASP A 25 -4.53 -10.01 0.70
CA ASP A 25 -5.65 -9.83 -0.23
C ASP A 25 -5.30 -10.14 -1.69
N LEU A 26 -4.02 -10.17 -2.03
CA LEU A 26 -3.48 -10.50 -3.36
C LEU A 26 -2.82 -11.89 -3.35
N ALA A 27 -3.47 -12.88 -2.71
CA ALA A 27 -2.98 -14.25 -2.68
C ALA A 27 -3.21 -15.01 -4.00
N ASP A 28 -4.15 -14.55 -4.83
CA ASP A 28 -4.53 -15.16 -6.09
C ASP A 28 -5.00 -14.10 -7.11
N PRO A 29 -5.12 -14.44 -8.41
CA PRO A 29 -5.55 -13.48 -9.43
C PRO A 29 -6.98 -12.96 -9.22
N ALA A 30 -7.87 -13.74 -8.59
CA ALA A 30 -9.21 -13.28 -8.26
C ALA A 30 -9.19 -12.16 -7.20
N GLY A 31 -8.25 -12.22 -6.25
CA GLY A 31 -7.95 -11.19 -5.26
C GLY A 31 -7.53 -9.88 -5.92
N LEU A 32 -6.55 -9.94 -6.83
CA LEU A 32 -6.14 -8.76 -7.60
C LEU A 32 -7.29 -8.20 -8.46
N THR A 33 -8.06 -9.06 -9.11
CA THR A 33 -9.23 -8.67 -9.91
C THR A 33 -10.23 -7.88 -9.07
N ARG A 34 -10.62 -8.40 -7.90
CA ARG A 34 -11.52 -7.70 -6.97
C ARG A 34 -10.92 -6.38 -6.50
N TRP A 35 -9.64 -6.37 -6.17
CA TRP A 35 -8.95 -5.19 -5.65
C TRP A 35 -8.89 -4.05 -6.69
N VAL A 36 -8.55 -4.36 -7.95
CA VAL A 36 -8.49 -3.38 -9.06
C VAL A 36 -9.88 -2.84 -9.39
N ARG A 37 -10.88 -3.72 -9.51
CA ARG A 37 -12.26 -3.31 -9.83
C ARG A 37 -12.85 -2.40 -8.75
N ALA A 38 -12.57 -2.68 -7.48
CA ALA A 38 -13.00 -1.82 -6.36
C ALA A 38 -12.33 -0.43 -6.37
N ARG A 39 -11.28 -0.24 -7.19
CA ARG A 39 -10.51 1.01 -7.34
C ARG A 39 -10.58 1.57 -8.76
N ALA A 40 -11.63 1.21 -9.50
CA ALA A 40 -11.77 1.58 -10.90
C ALA A 40 -11.72 3.09 -11.13
N ASP A 41 -12.30 3.89 -10.24
CA ASP A 41 -12.28 5.35 -10.34
C ASP A 41 -10.87 5.93 -10.18
N ALA A 42 -10.13 5.47 -9.17
CA ALA A 42 -8.76 5.91 -8.90
C ALA A 42 -7.77 5.47 -10.01
N LEU A 43 -8.01 4.32 -10.63
CA LEU A 43 -7.20 3.78 -11.73
C LEU A 43 -7.70 4.20 -13.11
N ARG A 44 -8.80 4.96 -13.20
CA ARG A 44 -9.44 5.32 -14.48
C ARG A 44 -8.45 6.00 -15.41
N ALA A 45 -7.68 6.98 -14.94
CA ALA A 45 -6.74 7.71 -15.80
C ALA A 45 -5.58 6.83 -16.33
N ASP A 46 -5.30 5.70 -15.69
CA ASP A 46 -4.24 4.78 -16.08
C ASP A 46 -4.74 3.59 -16.91
N LEU A 47 -6.00 3.19 -16.70
CA LEU A 47 -6.61 1.99 -17.28
C LEU A 47 -7.75 2.29 -18.26
N ALA A 48 -8.11 3.55 -18.53
CA ALA A 48 -9.27 3.91 -19.35
C ALA A 48 -9.14 3.64 -20.86
N ALA A 49 -7.98 3.24 -21.38
CA ALA A 49 -7.78 3.03 -22.80
C ALA A 49 -7.71 1.54 -23.17
N GLY A 50 -8.53 1.11 -24.12
CA GLY A 50 -8.48 -0.23 -24.72
C GLY A 50 -9.14 -1.32 -23.88
N PRO A 51 -8.77 -2.60 -24.06
CA PRO A 51 -9.43 -3.75 -23.42
C PRO A 51 -9.20 -3.83 -21.89
N TYR A 52 -8.47 -2.88 -21.30
CA TYR A 52 -7.98 -2.93 -19.93
C TYR A 52 -8.69 -1.99 -18.96
N ALA A 53 -9.92 -1.56 -19.26
CA ALA A 53 -10.73 -0.76 -18.35
C ALA A 53 -10.79 -1.40 -16.95
N ALA A 54 -10.49 -0.63 -15.91
CA ALA A 54 -10.38 -1.12 -14.54
C ALA A 54 -11.64 -1.88 -14.06
N ALA A 55 -12.83 -1.46 -14.52
CA ALA A 55 -14.10 -2.09 -14.20
C ALA A 55 -14.27 -3.49 -14.83
N THR A 56 -13.64 -3.75 -15.97
CA THR A 56 -13.69 -5.03 -16.71
C THR A 56 -12.40 -5.84 -16.57
N PHE A 57 -11.40 -5.30 -15.87
CA PHE A 57 -10.12 -5.95 -15.64
C PHE A 57 -10.28 -7.34 -15.04
N THR A 58 -9.50 -8.30 -15.53
CA THR A 58 -9.38 -9.65 -14.98
C THR A 58 -7.89 -9.97 -14.94
N ALA A 59 -7.37 -10.29 -13.75
CA ALA A 59 -5.96 -10.64 -13.59
C ALA A 59 -5.70 -12.09 -14.00
N ASP A 60 -4.54 -12.30 -14.60
CA ASP A 60 -3.87 -13.59 -14.69
C ASP A 60 -2.70 -13.65 -13.67
N ASP A 61 -1.97 -14.76 -13.69
CA ASP A 61 -0.82 -14.97 -12.79
C ASP A 61 0.31 -13.95 -13.05
N ALA A 62 0.49 -13.50 -14.30
CA ALA A 62 1.50 -12.51 -14.65
C ALA A 62 1.16 -11.13 -14.06
N ALA A 63 -0.10 -10.70 -14.17
CA ALA A 63 -0.57 -9.46 -13.56
C ALA A 63 -0.52 -9.51 -12.03
N LEU A 64 -0.85 -10.67 -11.45
CA LEU A 64 -0.68 -10.88 -10.00
C LEU A 64 0.77 -10.72 -9.57
N ALA A 65 1.69 -11.43 -10.21
CA ALA A 65 3.11 -11.37 -9.89
C ALA A 65 3.66 -9.94 -10.03
N ALA A 66 3.29 -9.23 -11.10
CA ALA A 66 3.73 -7.86 -11.32
C ALA A 66 3.19 -6.88 -10.25
N ALA A 67 1.92 -7.00 -9.86
CA ALA A 67 1.35 -6.19 -8.78
C ALA A 67 1.99 -6.49 -7.40
N VAL A 68 2.31 -7.76 -7.13
CA VAL A 68 2.98 -8.19 -5.89
C VAL A 68 4.42 -7.67 -5.84
N GLU A 69 5.16 -7.67 -6.95
CA GLU A 69 6.50 -7.07 -7.04
C GLU A 69 6.47 -5.56 -6.77
N VAL A 70 5.53 -4.84 -7.40
CA VAL A 70 5.35 -3.40 -7.13
C VAL A 70 5.01 -3.18 -5.66
N ARG A 71 4.09 -3.96 -5.08
CA ARG A 71 3.76 -3.87 -3.64
C ARG A 71 4.98 -4.11 -2.75
N THR A 72 5.82 -5.09 -3.08
CA THR A 72 7.03 -5.41 -2.33
C THR A 72 8.01 -4.23 -2.37
N ALA A 73 8.21 -3.62 -3.54
CA ALA A 73 9.01 -2.40 -3.67
C ALA A 73 8.42 -1.23 -2.88
N VAL A 74 7.09 -1.01 -2.94
CA VAL A 74 6.39 0.03 -2.18
C VAL A 74 6.58 -0.16 -0.68
N ARG A 75 6.39 -1.38 -0.16
CA ARG A 75 6.57 -1.66 1.27
C ARG A 75 8.02 -1.44 1.72
N ALA A 76 9.00 -1.73 0.87
CA ALA A 76 10.42 -1.49 1.18
C ALA A 76 10.74 0.00 1.26
N LEU A 77 10.17 0.79 0.35
CA LEU A 77 10.31 2.25 0.36
C LEU A 77 9.51 2.89 1.51
N PHE A 78 8.38 2.32 1.91
CA PHE A 78 7.63 2.74 3.09
C PHE A 78 8.43 2.46 4.37
N ALA A 79 9.03 1.27 4.48
CA ALA A 79 9.91 0.92 5.59
C ALA A 79 11.09 1.92 5.70
N ARG A 80 11.67 2.32 4.57
CA ARG A 80 12.69 3.39 4.52
C ARG A 80 12.14 4.75 4.93
N ALA A 81 10.95 5.12 4.46
CA ALA A 81 10.35 6.43 4.67
C ALA A 81 9.92 6.68 6.12
N VAL A 82 9.64 5.64 6.90
CA VAL A 82 9.23 5.79 8.31
C VAL A 82 10.39 5.84 9.30
N LEU A 83 11.65 5.71 8.84
CA LEU A 83 12.83 5.84 9.70
C LEU A 83 12.93 7.26 10.31
N PRO A 84 13.41 7.40 11.57
CA PRO A 84 13.97 6.36 12.45
C PRO A 84 12.91 5.53 13.20
N GLY A 85 11.61 5.72 12.92
CA GLY A 85 10.56 4.87 13.46
C GLY A 85 10.69 3.41 13.01
N LEU A 86 9.98 2.52 13.72
CA LEU A 86 9.98 1.11 13.40
C LEU A 86 9.15 0.85 12.13
N PRO A 87 9.68 0.10 11.13
CA PRO A 87 8.90 -0.36 9.99
C PRO A 87 7.83 -1.38 10.44
N SER A 88 6.94 -1.73 9.51
CA SER A 88 5.96 -2.78 9.78
C SER A 88 6.64 -4.10 10.14
N SER A 89 6.13 -4.82 11.14
CA SER A 89 6.72 -6.10 11.54
C SER A 89 6.57 -7.21 10.48
N ALA A 90 5.70 -7.03 9.48
CA ALA A 90 5.64 -7.96 8.34
C ALA A 90 6.81 -7.78 7.35
N ASP A 91 7.57 -6.69 7.47
CA ASP A 91 8.62 -6.32 6.53
C ASP A 91 10.01 -6.78 6.99
N ALA A 92 10.13 -7.29 8.22
CA ALA A 92 11.37 -7.84 8.75
C ALA A 92 11.83 -9.03 7.88
N ASP A 93 13.11 -9.02 7.52
CA ASP A 93 13.86 -10.06 6.79
C ASP A 93 13.42 -10.41 5.36
N ARG A 94 12.39 -9.74 4.81
CA ARG A 94 11.75 -10.16 3.54
C ARG A 94 11.79 -9.14 2.42
N LEU A 95 12.16 -7.89 2.71
CA LEU A 95 12.11 -6.83 1.72
C LEU A 95 13.46 -6.60 1.04
N PRO A 96 13.47 -6.28 -0.27
CA PRO A 96 14.70 -5.91 -0.95
C PRO A 96 15.29 -4.62 -0.34
N PRO A 97 16.62 -4.42 -0.45
CA PRO A 97 17.25 -3.17 -0.06
C PRO A 97 16.57 -1.96 -0.73
N ALA A 98 16.46 -0.84 -0.02
CA ALA A 98 15.72 0.33 -0.50
C ALA A 98 16.17 0.83 -1.88
N ARG A 99 17.46 0.73 -2.21
CA ARG A 99 17.98 1.06 -3.55
C ARG A 99 17.40 0.14 -4.63
N GLN A 100 17.43 -1.17 -4.40
CA GLN A 100 16.87 -2.14 -5.33
C GLN A 100 15.35 -1.96 -5.46
N ALA A 101 14.65 -1.67 -4.37
CA ALA A 101 13.22 -1.36 -4.40
C ALA A 101 12.92 -0.12 -5.24
N LEU A 102 13.73 0.94 -5.10
CA LEU A 102 13.63 2.15 -5.92
C LEU A 102 13.82 1.84 -7.40
N ASP A 103 14.86 1.07 -7.74
CA ASP A 103 15.15 0.70 -9.12
C ASP A 103 14.00 -0.13 -9.74
N ARG A 104 13.47 -1.11 -8.99
CA ARG A 104 12.30 -1.91 -9.41
C ARG A 104 11.06 -1.05 -9.62
N LEU A 105 10.79 -0.11 -8.71
CA LEU A 105 9.63 0.77 -8.82
C LEU A 105 9.73 1.68 -10.05
N ASN A 106 10.91 2.27 -10.28
CA ASN A 106 11.15 3.11 -11.45
C ASN A 106 11.06 2.31 -12.76
N ALA A 107 11.63 1.10 -12.79
CA ALA A 107 11.53 0.22 -13.95
C ALA A 107 10.07 -0.16 -14.25
N ALA A 108 9.29 -0.53 -13.23
CA ALA A 108 7.87 -0.84 -13.39
C ALA A 108 7.08 0.36 -13.95
N ALA A 109 7.32 1.58 -13.44
CA ALA A 109 6.66 2.78 -13.94
C ALA A 109 6.99 3.08 -15.41
N ALA A 110 8.17 2.67 -15.88
CA ALA A 110 8.66 2.88 -17.24
C ALA A 110 8.20 1.82 -18.25
N LEU A 111 7.64 0.67 -17.81
CA LEU A 111 7.18 -0.41 -18.70
C LEU A 111 6.16 0.07 -19.73
N VAL A 112 5.31 1.02 -19.35
CA VAL A 112 4.25 1.56 -20.21
C VAL A 112 4.43 3.07 -20.35
N PRO A 113 5.01 3.53 -21.48
CA PRO A 113 5.09 4.95 -21.80
C PRO A 113 3.71 5.59 -21.86
N VAL A 114 3.60 6.78 -21.27
CA VAL A 114 2.37 7.56 -21.19
C VAL A 114 2.63 8.99 -21.64
N THR A 115 1.69 9.55 -22.40
CA THR A 115 1.72 10.97 -22.76
C THR A 115 0.77 11.74 -21.83
N PRO A 116 1.21 12.82 -21.18
CA PRO A 116 0.32 13.70 -20.42
C PRO A 116 -0.78 14.26 -21.32
N ARG A 117 -2.00 14.31 -20.81
CA ARG A 117 -3.15 14.86 -21.52
C ARG A 117 -3.96 15.76 -20.59
N LEU A 118 -4.33 16.93 -21.07
CA LEU A 118 -5.31 17.77 -20.39
C LEU A 118 -6.70 17.36 -20.87
N ASP A 119 -7.57 17.01 -19.93
CA ASP A 119 -9.00 16.84 -20.18
C ASP A 119 -9.74 18.02 -19.55
N TRP A 120 -10.44 18.79 -20.38
CA TRP A 120 -11.13 20.01 -19.98
C TRP A 120 -12.53 20.02 -20.58
N PRO A 121 -13.52 19.43 -19.89
CA PRO A 121 -14.91 19.47 -20.34
C PRO A 121 -15.48 20.88 -20.22
N GLN A 122 -16.44 21.20 -21.09
CA GLN A 122 -17.05 22.54 -21.18
C GLN A 122 -17.65 23.02 -19.85
N ASP A 123 -18.27 22.12 -19.08
CA ASP A 123 -18.92 22.43 -17.81
C ASP A 123 -18.24 21.74 -16.60
N GLY A 124 -16.90 21.65 -16.60
CA GLY A 124 -16.19 21.01 -15.49
C GLY A 124 -14.77 21.53 -15.23
N ALA A 125 -14.16 20.99 -14.18
CA ALA A 125 -12.78 21.32 -13.84
C ALA A 125 -11.80 20.64 -14.80
N ALA A 126 -10.73 21.34 -15.14
CA ALA A 126 -9.61 20.77 -15.86
C ALA A 126 -8.97 19.63 -15.05
N THR A 127 -8.71 18.49 -15.69
CA THR A 127 -8.05 17.35 -15.07
C THR A 127 -6.84 16.91 -15.89
N ALA A 128 -5.73 16.64 -15.20
CA ALA A 128 -4.58 16.00 -15.80
C ALA A 128 -4.84 14.50 -15.91
N THR A 129 -4.77 13.98 -17.13
CA THR A 129 -4.91 12.56 -17.46
C THR A 129 -3.66 12.08 -18.19
N ARG A 130 -3.65 10.80 -18.54
CA ARG A 130 -2.56 10.17 -19.29
C ARG A 130 -3.16 9.34 -20.40
N THR A 131 -2.45 9.26 -21.53
CA THR A 131 -2.77 8.33 -22.60
C THR A 131 -1.66 7.32 -22.71
N VAL A 132 -2.03 6.04 -22.64
CA VAL A 132 -1.12 4.90 -22.81
C VAL A 132 -0.71 4.80 -24.28
N ALA A 133 0.58 4.64 -24.53
CA ALA A 133 1.09 4.37 -25.86
C ALA A 133 1.01 2.86 -26.19
N GLY A 134 0.55 2.52 -27.39
CA GLY A 134 0.48 1.13 -27.87
C GLY A 134 -0.57 0.28 -27.16
N ALA A 135 -0.37 -1.03 -27.21
CA ALA A 135 -1.24 -2.04 -26.59
C ALA A 135 -0.39 -2.93 -25.64
N PRO A 136 -0.03 -2.41 -24.45
CA PRO A 136 0.80 -3.16 -23.50
C PRO A 136 0.06 -4.39 -22.97
N ALA A 137 0.80 -5.37 -22.48
CA ALA A 137 0.23 -6.49 -21.74
C ALA A 137 -0.47 -6.00 -20.46
N ALA A 138 -1.51 -6.73 -20.03
CA ALA A 138 -2.28 -6.37 -18.82
C ALA A 138 -1.39 -6.24 -17.58
N ALA A 139 -0.41 -7.15 -17.45
CA ALA A 139 0.53 -7.17 -16.34
C ALA A 139 1.39 -5.89 -16.28
N ASP A 140 1.99 -5.50 -17.40
CA ASP A 140 2.80 -4.29 -17.51
C ASP A 140 1.98 -3.04 -17.24
N LEU A 141 0.75 -3.00 -17.75
CA LEU A 141 -0.14 -1.86 -17.57
C LEU A 141 -0.51 -1.65 -16.10
N VAL A 142 -0.90 -2.72 -15.39
CA VAL A 142 -1.21 -2.65 -13.95
C VAL A 142 0.04 -2.30 -13.14
N ALA A 143 1.17 -2.94 -13.42
CA ALA A 143 2.42 -2.65 -12.72
C ALA A 143 2.85 -1.19 -12.89
N ALA A 144 2.81 -0.67 -14.12
CA ALA A 144 3.19 0.70 -14.42
C ALA A 144 2.24 1.71 -13.78
N ALA A 145 0.93 1.45 -13.80
CA ALA A 145 -0.06 2.28 -13.13
C ALA A 145 0.23 2.37 -11.62
N LEU A 146 0.33 1.21 -10.95
CA LEU A 146 0.58 1.15 -9.50
C LEU A 146 1.91 1.81 -9.12
N ALA A 147 2.96 1.59 -9.93
CA ALA A 147 4.26 2.19 -9.69
C ALA A 147 4.24 3.72 -9.82
N ARG A 148 3.54 4.28 -10.82
CA ARG A 148 3.37 5.75 -10.95
C ARG A 148 2.61 6.35 -9.77
N HIS A 149 1.56 5.70 -9.29
CA HIS A 149 0.83 6.13 -8.09
C HIS A 149 1.71 6.08 -6.84
N ALA A 150 2.55 5.06 -6.70
CA ALA A 150 3.53 4.97 -5.62
C ALA A 150 4.60 6.06 -5.68
N ILE A 151 5.13 6.37 -6.85
CA ILE A 151 6.07 7.48 -7.05
C ILE A 151 5.40 8.80 -6.66
N GLY A 152 4.18 9.04 -7.13
CA GLY A 152 3.40 10.23 -6.76
C GLY A 152 3.20 10.37 -5.26
N PHE A 153 2.84 9.27 -4.58
CA PHE A 153 2.69 9.25 -3.12
C PHE A 153 4.01 9.55 -2.39
N LEU A 154 5.10 8.87 -2.75
CA LEU A 154 6.41 8.99 -2.10
C LEU A 154 7.05 10.38 -2.30
N ALA A 155 6.70 11.06 -3.38
CA ALA A 155 7.11 12.43 -3.67
C ALA A 155 6.15 13.50 -3.10
N SER A 156 5.03 13.10 -2.49
CA SER A 156 4.02 14.01 -1.94
C SER A 156 4.27 14.34 -0.46
N PRO A 157 3.69 15.43 0.08
CA PRO A 157 3.71 15.73 1.51
C PRO A 157 3.11 14.64 2.41
N ASP A 158 2.24 13.78 1.88
CA ASP A 158 1.66 12.67 2.66
C ASP A 158 2.71 11.63 3.05
N ARG A 159 3.85 11.58 2.35
CA ARG A 159 5.00 10.76 2.75
C ARG A 159 5.48 11.11 4.16
N ASP A 160 5.48 12.38 4.54
CA ASP A 160 5.96 12.81 5.87
C ASP A 160 4.98 12.45 6.99
N ARG A 161 3.74 12.14 6.62
CA ARG A 161 2.66 11.69 7.51
C ARG A 161 2.52 10.18 7.56
N LEU A 162 3.23 9.44 6.70
CA LEU A 162 3.23 7.98 6.67
C LEU A 162 3.81 7.40 7.96
N ARG A 163 3.12 6.42 8.55
CA ARG A 163 3.56 5.71 9.76
C ARG A 163 3.27 4.22 9.63
N ALA A 164 4.11 3.38 10.23
CA ALA A 164 3.73 2.01 10.54
C ALA A 164 2.88 2.01 11.82
N CYS A 165 1.83 1.18 11.87
CA CYS A 165 0.98 1.10 13.05
C CYS A 165 1.70 0.40 14.22
N PRO A 166 1.88 1.06 15.38
CA PRO A 166 2.61 0.48 16.51
C PRO A 166 1.77 -0.49 17.35
N ALA A 167 0.50 -0.73 16.99
CA ALA A 167 -0.34 -1.62 17.78
C ALA A 167 0.18 -3.06 17.70
N PRO A 168 0.10 -3.83 18.80
CA PRO A 168 0.52 -5.23 18.82
C PRO A 168 -0.09 -6.01 17.66
N ARG A 169 0.78 -6.75 16.97
CA ARG A 169 0.49 -7.59 15.80
C ARG A 169 -0.04 -6.83 14.57
N CYS A 170 -0.05 -5.49 14.57
CA CYS A 170 -0.47 -4.75 13.38
C CYS A 170 0.69 -4.63 12.38
N VAL A 171 0.40 -4.90 11.11
CA VAL A 171 1.39 -4.86 10.02
C VAL A 171 1.08 -3.80 8.95
N ARG A 172 0.10 -2.92 9.23
CA ARG A 172 -0.37 -1.90 8.28
C ARG A 172 0.43 -0.61 8.42
N TYR A 173 0.72 0.00 7.28
CA TYR A 173 1.02 1.42 7.19
C TYR A 173 -0.27 2.25 7.22
N PHE A 174 -0.16 3.53 7.56
CA PHE A 174 -1.24 4.51 7.47
C PHE A 174 -0.68 5.92 7.30
N VAL A 175 -1.47 6.84 6.73
CA VAL A 175 -1.17 8.27 6.73
C VAL A 175 -1.85 8.90 7.95
N LYS A 176 -1.09 9.65 8.74
CA LYS A 176 -1.60 10.32 9.93
C LYS A 176 -2.48 11.50 9.56
N GLU A 177 -3.77 11.41 9.81
CA GLU A 177 -4.78 12.42 9.48
C GLU A 177 -4.73 13.63 10.41
N HIS A 178 -4.48 13.40 11.71
CA HIS A 178 -4.42 14.44 12.73
C HIS A 178 -3.36 14.15 13.79
N ALA A 179 -2.90 15.19 14.50
CA ALA A 179 -1.79 15.11 15.46
C ALA A 179 -1.94 14.03 16.54
N ARG A 180 -3.18 13.74 16.98
CA ARG A 180 -3.48 12.72 18.00
C ARG A 180 -3.65 11.28 17.48
N GLN A 181 -3.59 11.05 16.16
CA GLN A 181 -3.74 9.70 15.61
C GLN A 181 -2.45 8.91 15.80
N GLU A 182 -2.46 7.95 16.71
CA GLU A 182 -1.31 7.07 16.99
C GLU A 182 -1.43 5.71 16.28
N TRP A 183 -2.64 5.32 15.88
CA TRP A 183 -2.93 4.02 15.28
C TRP A 183 -3.70 4.13 13.98
N CYS A 184 -3.56 3.13 13.11
CA CYS A 184 -4.25 3.10 11.82
C CYS A 184 -5.77 3.00 11.94
N LYS A 185 -6.30 2.44 13.03
CA LYS A 185 -7.74 2.30 13.32
C LYS A 185 -8.02 2.30 14.84
N PRO A 186 -9.23 2.66 15.30
CA PRO A 186 -9.60 2.63 16.73
C PRO A 186 -9.39 1.27 17.40
N SER A 187 -9.69 0.17 16.70
CA SER A 187 -9.49 -1.20 17.20
C SER A 187 -8.01 -1.52 17.50
N CYS A 188 -7.07 -0.88 16.80
CA CYS A 188 -5.64 -1.01 17.08
C CYS A 188 -5.26 -0.33 18.41
N GLY A 189 -5.87 0.83 18.72
CA GLY A 189 -5.71 1.48 20.02
C GLY A 189 -6.28 0.66 21.18
N ASN A 190 -7.43 0.01 20.97
CA ASN A 190 -7.99 -0.95 21.94
C ASN A 190 -7.01 -2.11 22.21
N ARG A 191 -6.48 -2.75 21.16
CA ARG A 191 -5.50 -3.83 21.33
C ARG A 191 -4.25 -3.37 22.06
N ALA A 192 -3.74 -2.17 21.77
CA ALA A 192 -2.57 -1.63 22.45
C ALA A 192 -2.83 -1.41 23.96
N ARG A 193 -4.01 -0.89 24.33
CA ARG A 193 -4.41 -0.74 25.74
C ARG A 193 -4.51 -2.09 26.46
N VAL A 194 -5.16 -3.07 25.84
CA VAL A 194 -5.33 -4.42 26.39
C VAL A 194 -3.96 -5.09 26.59
N ALA A 195 -3.06 -5.01 25.61
CA ALA A 195 -1.72 -5.58 25.73
C ALA A 195 -0.92 -4.95 26.88
N ARG A 196 -0.99 -3.63 27.07
CA ARG A 196 -0.35 -2.94 28.20
C ARG A 196 -0.95 -3.34 29.55
N HIS A 197 -2.25 -3.60 29.61
CA HIS A 197 -2.88 -4.13 30.83
C HIS A 197 -2.34 -5.51 31.18
N HIS A 198 -2.32 -6.45 30.22
CA HIS A 198 -1.79 -7.80 30.46
C HIS A 198 -0.30 -7.80 30.79
N ALA A 199 0.51 -6.94 30.16
CA ALA A 199 1.94 -6.84 30.47
C ALA A 199 2.18 -6.40 31.93
N ARG A 200 1.40 -5.42 32.43
CA ARG A 200 1.47 -4.97 33.82
C ARG A 200 1.08 -6.06 34.82
N HIS A 201 0.01 -6.81 34.53
CA HIS A 201 -0.39 -7.93 35.39
C HIS A 201 0.62 -9.07 35.42
N ARG A 202 1.27 -9.38 34.28
CA ARG A 202 2.34 -10.38 34.25
C ARG A 202 3.59 -9.92 35.01
N ALA A 203 3.96 -8.64 34.91
CA ALA A 203 5.09 -8.09 35.66
C ALA A 203 4.83 -8.14 37.17
N ALA A 204 3.64 -7.71 37.62
CA ALA A 204 3.26 -7.77 39.03
C ALA A 204 3.21 -9.22 39.57
N ALA A 205 2.76 -10.18 38.76
CA ALA A 205 2.76 -11.59 39.13
C ALA A 205 4.18 -12.17 39.21
N ALA A 206 5.09 -11.77 38.31
CA ALA A 206 6.49 -12.17 38.34
C ALA A 206 7.24 -11.59 39.55
N ASP A 207 7.02 -10.31 39.87
CA ASP A 207 7.59 -9.66 41.06
C ASP A 207 7.08 -10.30 42.37
N SER A 208 5.86 -10.84 42.37
CA SER A 208 5.31 -11.58 43.52
C SER A 208 5.75 -13.05 43.62
N ALA A 209 6.34 -13.60 42.54
CA ALA A 209 6.75 -15.00 42.44
C ALA A 209 8.26 -15.21 42.64
N ASP A 210 9.02 -14.14 42.89
CA ASP A 210 10.44 -14.18 43.26
C ASP A 210 10.62 -13.80 44.75
N PRO A 211 10.30 -14.71 45.71
CA PRO A 211 10.73 -14.53 47.08
C PRO A 211 12.20 -14.97 47.19
N ALA A 212 13.05 -14.05 47.64
CA ALA A 212 14.42 -14.31 48.04
C ALA A 212 14.55 -15.47 49.05
#